data_AF-A0A521IAL2-F1
#
_entry.id   AF-A0A521IAL2-F1
#
_cell.length_a   1.000
_cell.length_b   1.000
_cell.length_c   1.000
_cell.angle_alpha   90.00
_cell.angle_beta   90.00
_cell.angle_gamma   90.00
#
_symmetry.space_group_name_H-M   'P 1'
#
loop_
_entity.id
_entity.type
_entity.pdbx_description
1 polymer ?
#
loop_
_entity_poly.entity_id
_entity_poly.type
_entity_poly.pdbx_seq_one_letter_code
_entity_poly.pdbx_strand_id
1 'polypeptide(L)'
;MHMKTLMFPAVLAALLAACATPPQSSPGALYDGNSARVRASVVAPDWTSLRAKLGSALRNVPGVELGEAGVGGLKLQIPVSDGFASGKADMRPSLVRTLDTLAPLLAAEPEAAVQVVGHTDSQGSEMHNLQLSIARAEAVAEYLRSRGIDLARLSADGRGEADPLTSNAQESGRARNRRVEIILRPMP
;
A
#
# COMPACT_ATOMS: atom_id res chain seq x y z
N MET A 1 60.04 -25.64 33.14
CA MET A 1 58.74 -26.35 33.07
C MET A 1 58.51 -26.66 31.59
N HIS A 2 58.64 -27.87 31.06
CA HIS A 2 58.18 -29.21 31.51
C HIS A 2 56.65 -29.32 31.63
N MET A 3 55.98 -29.58 30.50
CA MET A 3 55.13 -30.76 30.18
C MET A 3 54.31 -30.43 28.91
N LYS A 4 53.92 -31.35 28.02
CA LYS A 4 54.34 -32.68 27.57
C LYS A 4 53.40 -33.01 26.40
N THR A 5 53.88 -33.78 25.44
CA THR A 5 53.24 -34.11 24.14
C THR A 5 52.41 -35.41 24.19
N LEU A 6 51.75 -35.77 23.07
CA LEU A 6 51.17 -37.10 22.71
C LEU A 6 49.86 -37.49 23.46
N MET A 7 48.92 -38.34 22.95
CA MET A 7 48.86 -39.30 21.81
C MET A 7 47.37 -39.46 21.35
N PHE A 8 47.00 -39.58 20.05
CA PHE A 8 46.67 -40.79 19.23
C PHE A 8 45.63 -41.81 19.82
N PRO A 9 44.95 -42.69 19.02
CA PRO A 9 44.21 -42.45 17.76
C PRO A 9 42.89 -43.29 17.58
N ALA A 10 42.24 -43.10 16.42
CA ALA A 10 41.34 -43.97 15.65
C ALA A 10 40.82 -45.34 16.18
N VAL A 11 39.50 -45.57 15.97
CA VAL A 11 38.95 -46.89 15.58
C VAL A 11 37.88 -46.70 14.49
N LEU A 12 37.97 -47.51 13.43
CA LEU A 12 36.95 -47.70 12.39
C LEU A 12 36.41 -49.13 12.54
N ALA A 13 35.09 -49.31 12.56
CA ALA A 13 34.45 -50.63 12.50
C ALA A 13 33.09 -50.52 11.79
N ALA A 14 32.67 -51.58 11.11
CA ALA A 14 31.56 -51.56 10.15
C ALA A 14 30.61 -52.77 10.31
N LEU A 15 29.55 -52.74 9.50
CA LEU A 15 28.76 -53.88 8.99
C LEU A 15 27.56 -54.45 9.78
N LEU A 16 26.47 -54.61 9.01
CA LEU A 16 25.44 -55.66 9.02
C LEU A 16 24.20 -55.60 9.96
N ALA A 17 23.10 -55.12 9.35
CA ALA A 17 21.92 -55.92 8.99
C ALA A 17 20.84 -56.36 10.02
N ALA A 18 19.60 -55.97 9.67
CA ALA A 18 18.38 -56.79 9.57
C ALA A 18 17.38 -56.94 10.76
N CYS A 19 16.14 -56.54 10.43
CA CYS A 19 14.84 -57.18 10.75
C CYS A 19 14.06 -56.89 12.05
N ALA A 20 12.73 -56.95 11.84
CA ALA A 20 11.60 -57.14 12.76
C ALA A 20 11.02 -55.93 13.53
N THR A 21 9.68 -55.96 13.68
CA THR A 21 8.78 -54.88 14.14
C THR A 21 7.96 -55.32 15.39
N PRO A 22 6.81 -54.69 15.72
CA PRO A 22 6.50 -53.88 16.93
C PRO A 22 5.84 -54.73 18.08
N PRO A 23 5.29 -54.19 19.22
CA PRO A 23 4.77 -52.84 19.54
C PRO A 23 5.29 -52.28 20.92
N GLN A 24 4.68 -51.40 21.74
CA GLN A 24 3.29 -50.90 21.88
C GLN A 24 3.19 -49.52 22.61
N SER A 25 1.95 -49.09 22.90
CA SER A 25 1.44 -47.86 23.55
C SER A 25 1.75 -47.70 25.06
N SER A 26 1.97 -46.49 25.60
CA SER A 26 0.92 -45.55 26.14
C SER A 26 1.62 -44.43 26.99
N PRO A 27 0.92 -43.41 27.56
CA PRO A 27 -0.14 -42.55 27.05
C PRO A 27 0.12 -41.03 27.30
N GLY A 28 -0.71 -40.15 26.72
CA GLY A 28 -1.08 -38.88 27.37
C GLY A 28 -0.20 -37.64 27.15
N ALA A 29 -0.37 -36.99 26.00
CA ALA A 29 -0.21 -35.54 25.88
C ALA A 29 -1.41 -34.99 25.09
N LEU A 30 -2.11 -33.98 25.64
CA LEU A 30 -3.34 -33.43 25.07
C LEU A 30 -3.06 -32.74 23.73
N TYR A 31 -3.49 -33.37 22.64
CA TYR A 31 -3.81 -32.65 21.41
C TYR A 31 -5.16 -31.96 21.60
N ASP A 32 -5.13 -30.73 22.13
CA ASP A 32 -6.28 -29.84 22.00
C ASP A 32 -6.40 -29.40 20.54
N GLY A 33 -7.43 -29.91 19.87
CA GLY A 33 -7.65 -29.78 18.45
C GLY A 33 -8.26 -28.44 18.07
N ASN A 34 -7.60 -27.31 18.34
CA ASN A 34 -7.99 -26.03 17.73
C ASN A 34 -6.84 -25.03 17.47
N SER A 35 -5.70 -25.51 16.96
CA SER A 35 -4.83 -24.64 16.14
C SER A 35 -5.42 -24.48 14.74
N ALA A 36 -6.64 -23.94 14.68
CA ALA A 36 -7.19 -23.38 13.46
C ALA A 36 -6.23 -22.29 12.98
N ARG A 37 -5.35 -22.66 12.04
CA ARG A 37 -4.64 -21.68 11.23
C ARG A 37 -5.74 -20.90 10.53
N VAL A 38 -6.03 -19.71 11.04
CA VAL A 38 -6.76 -18.68 10.32
C VAL A 38 -5.87 -18.36 9.12
N ARG A 39 -6.04 -19.15 8.06
CA ARG A 39 -5.86 -18.66 6.71
C ARG A 39 -6.89 -17.54 6.63
N ALA A 40 -6.43 -16.32 6.91
CA ALA A 40 -7.09 -15.15 6.39
C ALA A 40 -7.17 -15.42 4.89
N SER A 41 -8.35 -15.79 4.43
CA SER A 41 -8.67 -15.71 3.03
C SER A 41 -8.47 -14.24 2.71
N VAL A 42 -7.38 -13.92 2.02
CA VAL A 42 -7.15 -12.59 1.45
C VAL A 42 -8.24 -12.44 0.39
N VAL A 43 -9.42 -12.02 0.84
CA VAL A 43 -10.57 -11.76 -0.02
C VAL A 43 -10.20 -10.49 -0.76
N ALA A 44 -9.79 -10.64 -2.02
CA ALA A 44 -9.49 -9.49 -2.85
C ALA A 44 -10.65 -8.48 -2.77
N PRO A 45 -10.39 -7.18 -2.62
CA PRO A 45 -11.46 -6.18 -2.49
C PRO A 45 -12.49 -6.30 -3.62
N ASP A 46 -13.77 -6.07 -3.30
CA ASP A 46 -14.80 -6.03 -4.33
C ASP A 46 -14.70 -4.70 -5.09
N TRP A 47 -13.78 -4.66 -6.05
CA TRP A 47 -13.55 -3.52 -6.93
C TRP A 47 -14.80 -3.10 -7.69
N THR A 48 -15.74 -4.02 -7.95
CA THR A 48 -16.98 -3.71 -8.69
C THR A 48 -17.92 -2.90 -7.79
N SER A 49 -18.20 -3.39 -6.58
CA SER A 49 -19.01 -2.67 -5.60
C SER A 49 -18.35 -1.37 -5.17
N LEU A 50 -17.03 -1.37 -4.92
CA LEU A 50 -16.29 -0.17 -4.53
C LEU A 50 -16.31 0.89 -5.64
N ARG A 51 -16.10 0.51 -6.91
CA ARG A 51 -16.22 1.43 -8.06
C ARG A 51 -17.61 2.04 -8.14
N ALA A 52 -18.67 1.26 -7.93
CA ALA A 52 -20.04 1.75 -7.92
C ALA A 52 -20.31 2.74 -6.76
N LYS A 53 -19.87 2.41 -5.54
CA LYS A 53 -19.95 3.30 -4.35
C LYS A 53 -19.23 4.64 -4.62
N LEU A 54 -17.97 4.58 -5.08
CA LEU A 54 -17.15 5.74 -5.38
C LEU A 54 -17.75 6.60 -6.50
N GLY A 55 -18.18 5.98 -7.60
CA GLY A 55 -18.81 6.70 -8.72
C GLY A 55 -20.11 7.42 -8.33
N SER A 56 -20.92 6.82 -7.45
CA SER A 56 -22.12 7.46 -6.89
C SER A 56 -21.74 8.64 -5.99
N ALA A 57 -20.82 8.44 -5.05
CA ALA A 57 -20.41 9.46 -4.08
C ALA A 57 -19.71 10.67 -4.72
N LEU A 58 -18.94 10.45 -5.80
CA LEU A 58 -18.19 11.48 -6.50
C LEU A 58 -18.97 12.19 -7.61
N ARG A 59 -20.21 11.79 -7.92
CA ARG A 59 -20.98 12.33 -9.08
C ARG A 59 -21.13 13.86 -9.11
N ASN A 60 -21.03 14.51 -7.95
CA ASN A 60 -21.17 15.96 -7.77
C ASN A 60 -19.85 16.64 -7.35
N VAL A 61 -18.72 15.91 -7.35
CA VAL A 61 -17.40 16.45 -7.00
C VAL A 61 -16.69 16.86 -8.30
N PRO A 62 -16.58 18.17 -8.60
CA PRO A 62 -15.98 18.61 -9.86
C PRO A 62 -14.51 18.23 -9.94
N GLY A 63 -14.04 17.91 -11.15
CA GLY A 63 -12.64 17.64 -11.46
C GLY A 63 -12.12 16.24 -11.09
N VAL A 64 -12.81 15.48 -10.22
CA VAL A 64 -12.32 14.16 -9.78
C VAL A 64 -12.69 13.06 -10.78
N GLU A 65 -11.67 12.39 -11.34
CA GLU A 65 -11.84 11.31 -12.31
C GLU A 65 -11.60 9.92 -11.66
N LEU A 66 -12.45 8.93 -11.95
CA LEU A 66 -12.33 7.54 -11.45
C LEU A 66 -12.00 6.55 -12.58
N GLY A 67 -10.77 6.04 -12.60
CA GLY A 67 -10.25 5.05 -13.55
C GLY A 67 -9.80 3.74 -12.88
N GLU A 68 -9.19 2.87 -13.66
CA GLU A 68 -8.57 1.61 -13.21
C GLU A 68 -7.10 1.82 -12.83
N ALA A 69 -6.59 1.03 -11.89
CA ALA A 69 -5.18 1.04 -11.45
C ALA A 69 -4.37 -0.13 -12.04
N GLY A 70 -4.47 -0.35 -13.36
CA GLY A 70 -3.74 -1.42 -14.05
C GLY A 70 -4.37 -2.79 -13.80
N VAL A 71 -3.55 -3.77 -13.37
CA VAL A 71 -4.00 -5.17 -13.19
C VAL A 71 -4.68 -5.36 -11.83
N GLY A 72 -5.89 -4.79 -11.71
CA GLY A 72 -6.73 -4.87 -10.52
C GLY A 72 -6.49 -3.74 -9.52
N GLY A 73 -7.53 -2.93 -9.30
CA GLY A 73 -7.49 -1.76 -8.42
C GLY A 73 -8.12 -0.54 -9.06
N LEU A 74 -8.35 0.50 -8.27
CA LEU A 74 -9.02 1.73 -8.71
C LEU A 74 -8.10 2.94 -8.55
N LYS A 75 -8.24 3.91 -9.45
CA LYS A 75 -7.47 5.16 -9.39
C LYS A 75 -8.39 6.37 -9.41
N LEU A 76 -8.30 7.20 -8.39
CA LEU A 76 -8.90 8.54 -8.36
C LEU A 76 -7.83 9.56 -8.75
N GLN A 77 -8.16 10.49 -9.64
CA GLN A 77 -7.30 11.62 -10.00
C GLN A 77 -7.97 12.91 -9.53
N ILE A 78 -7.26 13.70 -8.73
CA ILE A 78 -7.76 14.94 -8.13
C ILE A 78 -6.88 16.11 -8.59
N PRO A 79 -7.41 17.09 -9.36
CA PRO A 79 -6.66 18.26 -9.78
C PRO A 79 -6.19 19.12 -8.60
N VAL A 80 -4.96 19.61 -8.66
CA VAL A 80 -4.38 20.47 -7.61
C VAL A 80 -5.15 21.79 -7.45
N SER A 81 -5.74 22.33 -8.53
CA SER A 81 -6.60 23.51 -8.48
C SER A 81 -7.76 23.35 -7.49
N ASP A 82 -8.33 22.16 -7.43
CA ASP A 82 -9.47 21.84 -6.58
C ASP A 82 -9.04 21.40 -5.18
N GLY A 83 -7.75 21.06 -5.01
CA GLY A 83 -7.23 20.49 -3.78
C GLY A 83 -6.28 21.31 -2.92
N PHE A 84 -5.44 22.19 -3.47
CA PHE A 84 -4.39 22.87 -2.71
C PHE A 84 -4.26 24.35 -3.03
N ALA A 85 -3.70 25.12 -2.10
CA ALA A 85 -3.23 26.46 -2.39
C ALA A 85 -2.04 26.44 -3.39
N SER A 86 -1.91 27.52 -4.18
CA SER A 86 -0.85 27.61 -5.19
C SER A 86 0.55 27.53 -4.57
N GLY A 87 1.43 26.73 -5.16
CA GLY A 87 2.80 26.48 -4.65
C GLY A 87 2.89 25.82 -3.27
N LYS A 88 1.79 25.31 -2.72
CA LYS A 88 1.68 24.87 -1.32
C LYS A 88 1.07 23.48 -1.18
N ALA A 89 1.30 22.87 -0.01
CA ALA A 89 0.64 21.63 0.45
C ALA A 89 -0.59 21.89 1.35
N ASP A 90 -0.96 23.16 1.57
CA ASP A 90 -2.15 23.56 2.31
C ASP A 90 -3.43 23.11 1.56
N MET A 91 -4.18 22.17 2.12
CA MET A 91 -5.40 21.63 1.51
C MET A 91 -6.55 22.65 1.53
N ARG A 92 -7.27 22.76 0.41
CA ARG A 92 -8.49 23.57 0.28
C ARG A 92 -9.70 22.84 0.88
N PRO A 93 -10.70 23.56 1.42
CA PRO A 93 -11.92 22.94 1.97
C PRO A 93 -12.69 22.03 0.99
N SER A 94 -12.50 22.19 -0.32
CA SER A 94 -13.03 21.31 -1.37
C SER A 94 -12.44 19.90 -1.32
N LEU A 95 -11.11 19.76 -1.23
CA LEU A 95 -10.46 18.46 -1.07
C LEU A 95 -10.76 17.85 0.30
N VAL A 96 -10.79 18.64 1.38
CA VAL A 96 -11.21 18.18 2.72
C VAL A 96 -12.58 17.49 2.65
N ARG A 97 -13.59 18.11 2.04
CA ARG A 97 -14.92 17.49 1.83
C ARG A 97 -14.90 16.25 0.92
N THR A 98 -14.01 16.23 -0.07
CA THR A 98 -13.83 15.07 -0.94
C THR A 98 -13.25 13.89 -0.16
N LEU A 99 -12.20 14.12 0.63
CA LEU A 99 -11.60 13.11 1.50
C LEU A 99 -12.55 12.64 2.60
N ASP A 100 -13.39 13.52 3.15
CA ASP A 100 -14.47 13.14 4.08
C ASP A 100 -15.52 12.22 3.45
N THR A 101 -15.78 12.39 2.14
CA THR A 101 -16.66 11.50 1.37
C THR A 101 -15.99 10.15 1.09
N LEU A 102 -14.68 10.15 0.84
CA LEU A 102 -13.90 8.96 0.50
C LEU A 102 -13.55 8.09 1.72
N ALA A 103 -13.13 8.70 2.82
CA ALA A 103 -12.62 8.01 4.00
C ALA A 103 -13.52 6.85 4.52
N PRO A 104 -14.86 7.01 4.69
CA PRO A 104 -15.70 5.90 5.14
C PRO A 104 -15.80 4.77 4.11
N LEU A 105 -15.73 5.08 2.80
CA LEU A 105 -15.73 4.08 1.74
C LEU A 105 -14.42 3.29 1.71
N LEU A 106 -13.28 3.95 1.97
CA LEU A 106 -11.96 3.30 2.04
C LEU A 106 -11.77 2.52 3.35
N ALA A 107 -12.33 3.00 4.45
CA ALA A 107 -12.32 2.31 5.74
C ALA A 107 -13.12 0.99 5.70
N ALA A 108 -14.21 0.94 4.93
CA ALA A 108 -15.04 -0.25 4.74
C ALA A 108 -14.38 -1.38 3.92
N GLU A 109 -13.21 -1.15 3.32
CA GLU A 109 -12.52 -2.09 2.43
C GLU A 109 -11.10 -2.40 2.98
N PRO A 110 -10.98 -3.11 4.13
CA PRO A 110 -9.71 -3.27 4.85
C PRO A 110 -8.62 -3.98 4.03
N GLU A 111 -9.01 -4.85 3.09
CA GLU A 111 -8.12 -5.60 2.19
C GLU A 111 -7.53 -4.73 1.06
N ALA A 112 -7.87 -3.43 1.00
CA ALA A 112 -7.34 -2.48 0.02
C ALA A 112 -6.25 -1.59 0.63
N ALA A 113 -5.05 -1.63 0.04
CA ALA A 113 -4.00 -0.63 0.21
C ALA A 113 -4.40 0.70 -0.44
N VAL A 114 -3.99 1.82 0.16
CA VAL A 114 -4.26 3.20 -0.28
C VAL A 114 -2.92 3.92 -0.49
N GLN A 115 -2.49 4.00 -1.74
CA GLN A 115 -1.30 4.77 -2.13
C GLN A 115 -1.72 6.15 -2.62
N VAL A 116 -1.14 7.20 -2.05
CA VAL A 116 -1.32 8.59 -2.48
C VAL A 116 -0.08 9.03 -3.26
N VAL A 117 -0.26 9.55 -4.48
CA VAL A 117 0.85 9.97 -5.35
C VAL A 117 0.67 11.42 -5.79
N GLY A 118 1.62 12.28 -5.43
CA GLY A 118 1.64 13.67 -5.87
C GLY A 118 2.36 13.87 -7.20
N HIS A 119 1.84 14.76 -8.06
CA HIS A 119 2.49 15.22 -9.28
C HIS A 119 2.39 16.75 -9.45
N THR A 120 3.34 17.33 -10.17
CA THR A 120 3.37 18.72 -10.62
C THR A 120 3.31 18.80 -12.15
N ASP A 121 3.36 20.02 -12.69
CA ASP A 121 3.84 20.23 -14.06
C ASP A 121 5.37 20.42 -14.05
N SER A 122 5.95 20.65 -15.24
CA SER A 122 7.39 20.91 -15.41
C SER A 122 7.74 22.41 -15.31
N GLN A 123 7.13 23.16 -14.39
CA GLN A 123 7.54 24.54 -14.07
C GLN A 123 8.26 24.57 -12.73
N GLY A 124 9.32 25.36 -12.62
CA GLY A 124 10.20 25.37 -11.44
C GLY A 124 11.39 24.43 -11.61
N SER A 125 12.00 24.02 -10.49
CA SER A 125 13.09 23.04 -10.48
C SER A 125 12.61 21.66 -10.06
N GLU A 126 13.22 20.62 -10.62
CA GLU A 126 12.90 19.21 -10.34
C GLU A 126 12.84 18.91 -8.84
N MET A 127 13.85 19.34 -8.06
CA MET A 127 13.86 19.14 -6.61
C MET A 127 12.69 19.83 -5.88
N HIS A 128 12.33 21.05 -6.30
CA HIS A 128 11.19 21.77 -5.70
C HIS A 128 9.87 21.06 -6.04
N ASN A 129 9.73 20.63 -7.29
CA ASN A 129 8.57 19.87 -7.77
C ASN A 129 8.42 18.54 -7.03
N LEU A 130 9.53 17.82 -6.84
CA LEU A 130 9.57 16.59 -6.06
C LEU A 130 9.14 16.85 -4.60
N GLN A 131 9.77 17.78 -3.90
CA GLN A 131 9.42 18.14 -2.51
C GLN A 131 7.96 18.55 -2.35
N LEU A 132 7.45 19.41 -3.25
CA LEU A 132 6.06 19.87 -3.23
C LEU A 132 5.07 18.72 -3.50
N SER A 133 5.44 17.77 -4.37
CA SER A 133 4.61 16.61 -4.67
C SER A 133 4.54 15.63 -3.48
N ILE A 134 5.67 15.37 -2.81
CA ILE A 134 5.74 14.54 -1.59
C ILE A 134 4.87 15.16 -0.49
N ALA A 135 5.08 16.43 -0.16
CA ALA A 135 4.35 17.10 0.92
C ALA A 135 2.82 17.12 0.71
N ARG A 136 2.36 17.17 -0.55
CA ARG A 136 0.93 17.05 -0.90
C ARG A 136 0.38 15.65 -0.71
N ALA A 137 1.15 14.62 -1.08
CA ALA A 137 0.77 13.23 -0.87
C ALA A 137 0.72 12.88 0.63
N GLU A 138 1.73 13.31 1.39
CA GLU A 138 1.79 13.18 2.85
C GLU A 138 0.60 13.85 3.54
N ALA A 139 0.27 15.10 3.17
CA ALA A 139 -0.87 15.83 3.75
C ALA A 139 -2.21 15.09 3.54
N VAL A 140 -2.41 14.44 2.39
CA VAL A 140 -3.62 13.66 2.09
C VAL A 140 -3.61 12.32 2.80
N ALA A 141 -2.48 11.62 2.84
CA ALA A 141 -2.35 10.35 3.56
C ALA A 141 -2.56 10.53 5.08
N GLU A 142 -1.97 11.58 5.67
CA GLU A 142 -2.15 11.95 7.07
C GLU A 142 -3.59 12.33 7.38
N TYR A 143 -4.27 13.05 6.47
CA TYR A 143 -5.68 13.35 6.62
C TYR A 143 -6.54 12.08 6.63
N LEU A 144 -6.31 11.17 5.68
CA LEU A 144 -7.01 9.88 5.62
C LEU A 144 -6.74 9.01 6.84
N ARG A 145 -5.50 9.02 7.38
CA ARG A 145 -5.14 8.39 8.65
C ARG A 145 -5.95 8.97 9.81
N SER A 146 -6.09 10.30 9.88
CA SER A 146 -6.91 10.99 10.89
C SER A 146 -8.40 10.65 10.82
N ARG A 147 -8.87 10.13 9.67
CA ARG A 147 -10.23 9.63 9.46
C ARG A 147 -10.37 8.11 9.72
N GLY A 148 -9.34 7.45 10.25
CA GLY A 148 -9.41 6.06 10.71
C GLY A 148 -8.97 5.00 9.70
N ILE A 149 -8.30 5.39 8.60
CA ILE A 149 -7.58 4.41 7.77
C ILE A 149 -6.29 4.01 8.47
N ASP A 150 -6.04 2.71 8.56
CA ASP A 150 -4.83 2.15 9.19
C ASP A 150 -3.56 2.63 8.48
N LEU A 151 -2.55 3.00 9.26
CA LEU A 151 -1.23 3.40 8.76
C LEU A 151 -0.57 2.29 7.93
N ALA A 152 -0.78 1.01 8.29
CA ALA A 152 -0.25 -0.14 7.54
C ALA A 152 -0.85 -0.27 6.12
N ARG A 153 -1.98 0.39 5.86
CA ARG A 153 -2.63 0.44 4.54
C ARG A 153 -2.27 1.70 3.74
N LEU A 154 -1.63 2.70 4.36
CA LEU A 154 -1.38 4.00 3.76
C LEU A 154 0.07 4.14 3.28
N SER A 155 0.25 4.73 2.10
CA SER A 155 1.55 5.19 1.63
C SER A 155 1.41 6.53 0.90
N ALA A 156 2.47 7.34 0.96
CA ALA A 156 2.58 8.60 0.24
C ALA A 156 3.85 8.58 -0.60
N ASP A 157 3.75 9.00 -1.86
CA ASP A 157 4.86 9.15 -2.81
C ASP A 157 4.71 10.47 -3.58
N GLY A 158 5.83 11.02 -4.04
CA GLY A 158 5.86 12.22 -4.86
C GLY A 158 6.71 11.98 -6.10
N ARG A 159 6.14 12.28 -7.28
CA ARG A 159 6.79 12.06 -8.57
C ARG A 159 7.34 13.35 -9.19
N GLY A 160 7.10 14.50 -8.55
CA GLY A 160 7.37 15.81 -9.14
C GLY A 160 6.71 15.93 -10.52
N GLU A 161 7.49 16.31 -11.52
CA GLU A 161 7.05 16.43 -12.91
C GLU A 161 7.11 15.12 -13.72
N ALA A 162 7.56 14.02 -13.11
CA ALA A 162 7.59 12.71 -13.74
C ALA A 162 6.17 12.11 -13.91
N ASP A 163 6.08 11.16 -14.85
CA ASP A 163 4.85 10.50 -15.26
C ASP A 163 3.69 11.49 -15.60
N PRO A 164 3.93 12.44 -16.54
CA PRO A 164 2.92 13.40 -16.97
C PRO A 164 1.80 12.69 -17.75
N LEU A 165 0.54 13.07 -17.50
CA LEU A 165 -0.62 12.58 -18.26
C LEU A 165 -0.65 13.11 -19.69
N THR A 166 -0.05 14.28 -19.91
CA THR A 166 -0.09 14.99 -21.19
C THR A 166 1.06 16.00 -21.31
N SER A 167 1.21 16.64 -22.46
CA SER A 167 2.32 17.57 -22.72
C SER A 167 2.26 18.81 -21.81
N ASN A 168 3.39 19.18 -21.21
CA ASN A 168 3.55 20.42 -20.45
C ASN A 168 3.65 21.69 -21.32
N ALA A 169 3.60 21.57 -22.65
CA ALA A 169 3.75 22.70 -23.58
C ALA A 169 2.65 23.77 -23.43
N GLN A 170 1.44 23.38 -23.03
CA GLN A 170 0.27 24.27 -22.89
C GLN A 170 -0.26 24.27 -21.45
N GLU A 171 -0.87 25.38 -21.03
CA GLU A 171 -1.39 25.51 -19.65
C GLU A 171 -2.49 24.50 -19.34
N SER A 172 -3.34 24.17 -20.30
CA SER A 172 -4.35 23.10 -20.19
C SER A 172 -3.72 21.74 -19.89
N GLY A 173 -2.55 21.45 -20.47
CA GLY A 173 -1.81 20.22 -20.21
C GLY A 173 -1.15 20.21 -18.85
N ARG A 174 -0.47 21.30 -18.49
CA ARG A 174 0.12 21.51 -17.16
C ARG A 174 -0.92 21.40 -16.04
N ALA A 175 -2.09 22.00 -16.22
CA ALA A 175 -3.19 21.93 -15.27
C ALA A 175 -3.66 20.49 -14.99
N ARG A 176 -3.63 19.60 -15.98
CA ARG A 176 -3.93 18.17 -15.80
C ARG A 176 -2.78 17.39 -15.15
N ASN A 177 -1.53 17.77 -15.41
CA ASN A 177 -0.37 17.12 -14.79
C ASN A 177 -0.27 17.42 -13.29
N ARG A 178 -0.58 18.65 -12.87
CA ARG A 178 -0.72 19.08 -11.47
C ARG A 178 -1.91 18.38 -10.78
N ARG A 179 -1.68 17.19 -10.22
CA ARG A 179 -2.72 16.35 -9.60
C ARG A 179 -2.19 15.60 -8.37
N VAL A 180 -3.12 15.09 -7.57
CA VAL A 180 -2.86 13.97 -6.65
C VAL A 180 -3.66 12.77 -7.13
N GLU A 181 -3.01 11.61 -7.21
CA GLU A 181 -3.66 10.33 -7.47
C GLU A 181 -3.88 9.59 -6.14
N ILE A 182 -5.06 9.02 -5.94
CA ILE A 182 -5.32 8.04 -4.87
C ILE A 182 -5.53 6.70 -5.55
N ILE A 183 -4.61 5.78 -5.33
CA ILE A 183 -4.50 4.49 -6.00
C ILE A 183 -4.85 3.40 -4.97
N LEU A 184 -5.90 2.65 -5.25
CA LEU A 184 -6.37 1.52 -4.45
C LEU A 184 -5.89 0.22 -5.08
N ARG A 185 -5.23 -0.63 -4.32
CA ARG A 185 -4.72 -1.95 -4.77
C ARG A 185 -5.00 -3.01 -3.70
N PRO A 186 -4.96 -4.31 -4.03
CA PRO A 186 -4.99 -5.36 -3.01
C PRO A 186 -3.81 -5.18 -2.04
N MET A 187 -4.04 -5.46 -0.76
CA MET A 187 -2.94 -5.62 0.21
C MET A 187 -2.02 -6.78 -0.23
N PRO A 188 -0.69 -6.68 -0.04
CA PRO A 188 0.28 -7.70 -0.41
C PRO A 188 0.33 -8.90 0.56
#